data_AF-S7X766-F1
#
_entry.id   AF-S7X766-F1
#
_cell.length_a   1.000
_cell.length_b   1.000
_cell.length_c   1.000
_cell.angle_alpha   90.00
_cell.angle_beta   90.00
_cell.angle_gamma   90.00
#
_symmetry.space_group_name_H-M   'P 1'
#
loop_
_entity.id
_entity.type
_entity.pdbx_description
1 polymer ?
#
loop_
_entity_poly.entity_id
_entity_poly.type
_entity_poly.pdbx_seq_one_letter_code
_entity_poly.pdbx_strand_id
1 'polypeptide(L)'
;MIEPNNSTKDLKLYSQKSIGLASFIGGPLAAGYLIKENYKALNQAEKGKTAFIISIIATLIIFGSLYVIPESIMDKIPNMIIPAIYTGIIYLIVDKIQGKLLNNHDENNYPFYSSWRAAGIGVISLIILIAIVFASIFLIPDEVYDTYDAEMEQFTKNEEASLVFYDHLNTEENETLLNEIDNIAIPKWKENIEIINRTNSIEDLPSELVEQNKKLLRYAKLRLEAFKLFKNLIIHETDNYNIELNRVHNEIDVVIQSLY
;
A
#
# COMPACT_ATOMS: atom_id res chain seq x y z
N MET A 1 -57.02 -20.81 22.19
CA MET A 1 -55.59 -20.51 22.26
C MET A 1 -55.03 -20.73 20.86
N ILE A 2 -54.54 -19.68 20.21
CA ILE A 2 -53.96 -19.76 18.86
C ILE A 2 -52.46 -19.95 19.06
N GLU A 3 -51.90 -21.05 18.57
CA GLU A 3 -50.46 -21.32 18.67
C GLU A 3 -49.66 -20.18 18.00
N PRO A 4 -48.55 -19.71 18.61
CA PRO A 4 -47.67 -18.77 17.95
C PRO A 4 -47.04 -19.45 16.73
N ASN A 5 -47.19 -18.78 15.58
CA ASN A 5 -46.87 -19.26 14.24
C ASN A 5 -45.46 -19.89 14.17
N ASN A 6 -45.41 -21.23 14.08
CA ASN A 6 -44.20 -22.03 14.23
C ASN A 6 -43.32 -22.07 12.96
N SER A 7 -43.23 -20.95 12.24
CA SER A 7 -42.81 -20.90 10.84
C SER A 7 -41.32 -21.15 10.60
N THR A 8 -40.49 -21.18 11.65
CA THR A 8 -39.03 -21.33 11.53
C THR A 8 -38.44 -22.52 12.30
N LYS A 9 -39.26 -23.35 12.95
CA LYS A 9 -38.80 -24.47 13.81
C LYS A 9 -37.83 -25.42 13.12
N ASP A 10 -38.13 -25.76 11.87
CA ASP A 10 -37.34 -26.74 11.10
C ASP A 10 -36.23 -26.06 10.26
N LEU A 11 -36.03 -24.75 10.42
CA LEU A 11 -35.02 -23.98 9.69
C LEU A 11 -33.75 -23.83 10.53
N LYS A 12 -32.60 -23.81 9.86
CA LYS A 12 -31.33 -23.34 10.45
C LYS A 12 -30.96 -22.00 9.85
N LEU A 13 -30.81 -21.01 10.72
CA LEU A 13 -30.47 -19.63 10.36
C LEU A 13 -29.09 -19.25 10.91
N TYR A 14 -28.51 -18.19 10.38
CA TYR A 14 -27.39 -17.49 10.99
C TYR A 14 -27.95 -16.42 11.93
N SER A 15 -27.49 -16.44 13.18
CA SER A 15 -27.86 -15.43 14.17
C SER A 15 -27.26 -14.07 13.83
N GLN A 16 -27.84 -13.00 14.37
CA GLN A 16 -27.34 -11.63 14.19
C GLN A 16 -25.88 -11.49 14.64
N LYS A 17 -25.50 -12.12 15.77
CA LYS A 17 -24.12 -12.16 16.27
C LYS A 17 -23.17 -12.85 15.30
N SER A 18 -23.58 -13.98 14.72
CA SER A 18 -22.78 -14.70 13.72
C SER A 18 -22.61 -13.89 12.43
N ILE A 19 -23.64 -13.17 11.99
CA ILE A 19 -23.54 -12.25 10.85
C ILE A 19 -22.56 -11.12 11.15
N GLY A 20 -22.66 -10.50 12.33
CA GLY A 20 -21.73 -9.46 12.78
C GLY A 20 -20.27 -9.95 12.81
N LEU A 21 -20.03 -11.15 13.35
CA LEU A 21 -18.70 -11.76 13.38
C LEU A 21 -18.12 -11.97 11.96
N ALA A 22 -18.90 -12.54 11.05
CA ALA A 22 -18.47 -12.75 9.68
C ALA A 22 -18.22 -11.41 8.96
N SER A 23 -19.05 -10.40 9.25
CA SER A 23 -18.89 -9.04 8.72
C SER A 23 -17.56 -8.45 9.16
N PHE A 24 -17.26 -8.49 10.46
CA PHE A 24 -16.03 -7.93 11.00
C PHE A 24 -14.77 -8.56 10.39
N ILE A 25 -14.82 -9.85 10.04
CA ILE A 25 -13.70 -10.57 9.43
C ILE A 25 -13.63 -10.34 7.91
N GLY A 26 -14.76 -10.50 7.21
CA GLY A 26 -14.82 -10.60 5.75
C GLY A 26 -15.52 -9.45 5.04
N GLY A 27 -15.85 -8.39 5.77
CA GLY A 27 -16.54 -7.21 5.26
C GLY A 27 -18.03 -7.42 4.96
N PRO A 28 -18.66 -6.42 4.33
CA PRO A 28 -20.08 -6.47 3.95
C PRO A 28 -20.43 -7.65 3.04
N LEU A 29 -19.51 -8.10 2.19
CA LEU A 29 -19.68 -9.27 1.32
C LEU A 29 -20.05 -10.54 2.12
N ALA A 30 -19.33 -10.80 3.21
CA ALA A 30 -19.62 -11.94 4.09
C ALA A 30 -21.01 -11.80 4.73
N ALA A 31 -21.36 -10.59 5.18
CA ALA A 31 -22.66 -10.30 5.76
C ALA A 31 -23.80 -10.56 4.77
N GLY A 32 -23.68 -10.03 3.55
CA GLY A 32 -24.68 -10.19 2.51
C GLY A 32 -24.88 -11.65 2.12
N TYR A 33 -23.81 -12.45 2.10
CA TYR A 33 -23.92 -13.89 1.85
C TYR A 33 -24.74 -14.58 2.95
N LEU A 34 -24.46 -14.30 4.23
CA LEU A 34 -25.20 -14.91 5.35
C LEU A 34 -26.67 -14.44 5.41
N ILE A 35 -26.92 -13.15 5.17
CA ILE A 35 -28.28 -12.59 5.08
C ILE A 35 -29.05 -13.26 3.93
N LYS A 36 -28.40 -13.47 2.78
CA LYS A 36 -28.98 -14.20 1.64
C LYS A 36 -29.34 -15.64 2.01
N GLU A 37 -28.46 -16.36 2.71
CA GLU A 37 -28.75 -17.75 3.12
C GLU A 37 -29.91 -17.81 4.13
N ASN A 38 -30.03 -16.83 5.04
CA ASN A 38 -31.22 -16.69 5.89
C ASN A 38 -32.50 -16.47 5.06
N TYR A 39 -32.49 -15.53 4.12
CA TYR A 39 -33.64 -15.29 3.25
C TYR A 39 -34.00 -16.51 2.40
N LYS A 40 -33.00 -17.26 1.93
CA LYS A 40 -33.20 -18.50 1.18
C LYS A 40 -33.88 -19.57 2.05
N ALA A 41 -33.43 -19.74 3.29
CA ALA A 41 -34.10 -20.65 4.25
C ALA A 41 -35.55 -20.24 4.54
N LEU A 42 -35.84 -18.95 4.49
CA LEU A 42 -37.18 -18.38 4.68
C LEU A 42 -38.04 -18.37 3.41
N ASN A 43 -37.62 -19.05 2.33
CA ASN A 43 -38.29 -19.04 1.01
C ASN A 43 -38.48 -17.64 0.40
N GLN A 44 -37.61 -16.68 0.77
CA GLN A 44 -37.59 -15.30 0.28
C GLN A 44 -36.33 -15.02 -0.55
N ALA A 45 -35.99 -15.95 -1.45
CA ALA A 45 -34.73 -15.95 -2.19
C ALA A 45 -34.47 -14.65 -2.98
N GLU A 46 -35.51 -14.00 -3.52
CA GLU A 46 -35.37 -12.72 -4.24
C GLU A 46 -34.85 -11.59 -3.33
N LYS A 47 -35.38 -11.47 -2.11
CA LYS A 47 -34.84 -10.51 -1.13
C LYS A 47 -33.40 -10.85 -0.75
N GLY A 48 -33.08 -12.14 -0.66
CA GLY A 48 -31.72 -12.62 -0.43
C GLY A 48 -30.76 -12.22 -1.54
N LYS A 49 -31.16 -12.36 -2.81
CA LYS A 49 -30.36 -11.92 -3.97
C LYS A 49 -30.14 -10.40 -3.93
N THR A 50 -31.19 -9.62 -3.66
CA THR A 50 -31.07 -8.15 -3.54
C THR A 50 -30.10 -7.77 -2.42
N ALA A 51 -30.22 -8.37 -1.23
CA ALA A 51 -29.31 -8.10 -0.13
C ALA A 51 -27.85 -8.44 -0.47
N PHE A 52 -27.62 -9.55 -1.18
CA PHE A 52 -26.29 -9.94 -1.61
C PHE A 52 -25.70 -8.98 -2.65
N ILE A 53 -26.48 -8.55 -3.65
CA ILE A 53 -26.03 -7.56 -4.65
C ILE A 53 -25.68 -6.23 -3.98
N ILE A 54 -26.53 -5.75 -3.07
CA ILE A 54 -26.27 -4.53 -2.28
C ILE A 54 -24.95 -4.68 -1.51
N SER A 55 -24.70 -5.84 -0.92
CA SER A 55 -23.47 -6.08 -0.16
C SER A 55 -22.21 -6.07 -1.02
N ILE A 56 -22.29 -6.57 -2.26
CA ILE A 56 -21.20 -6.51 -3.24
C ILE A 56 -20.93 -5.05 -3.61
N ILE A 57 -21.97 -4.29 -3.94
CA ILE A 57 -21.85 -2.87 -4.28
C ILE A 57 -21.28 -2.08 -3.10
N ALA A 58 -21.79 -2.30 -1.88
CA ALA A 58 -21.28 -1.63 -0.68
C ALA A 58 -19.82 -1.98 -0.40
N THR A 59 -19.41 -3.23 -0.64
CA THR A 59 -18.02 -3.68 -0.53
C THR A 59 -17.16 -2.90 -1.52
N LEU A 60 -17.53 -2.85 -2.80
CA LEU A 60 -16.78 -2.11 -3.82
C LEU A 60 -16.70 -0.61 -3.51
N ILE A 61 -17.77 0.00 -3.00
CA ILE A 61 -17.77 1.42 -2.61
C ILE A 61 -16.85 1.66 -1.42
N ILE A 62 -16.96 0.87 -0.35
CA ILE A 62 -16.16 1.04 0.87
C ILE A 62 -14.68 0.87 0.54
N PHE A 63 -14.29 -0.24 -0.09
CA PHE A 63 -12.89 -0.51 -0.39
C PHE A 63 -12.35 0.35 -1.54
N GLY A 64 -13.17 0.67 -2.54
CA GLY A 64 -12.81 1.60 -3.62
C GLY A 64 -12.60 3.02 -3.10
N SER A 65 -13.37 3.47 -2.11
CA SER A 65 -13.18 4.78 -1.49
C SER A 65 -11.87 4.90 -0.71
N LEU A 66 -11.26 3.80 -0.28
CA LEU A 66 -9.97 3.82 0.42
C LEU A 66 -8.84 4.31 -0.48
N TYR A 67 -8.91 4.02 -1.80
CA TYR A 67 -7.92 4.51 -2.77
C TYR A 67 -7.98 6.02 -3.00
N VAL A 68 -9.07 6.68 -2.61
CA VAL A 68 -9.24 8.14 -2.77
C VAL A 68 -8.73 8.89 -1.54
N ILE A 69 -8.47 8.19 -0.44
CA ILE A 69 -8.04 8.81 0.81
C ILE A 69 -6.51 8.93 0.80
N PRO A 70 -5.94 10.14 0.94
CA PRO A 70 -4.50 10.33 1.03
C PRO A 70 -3.85 9.53 2.16
N GLU A 71 -2.65 9.01 1.94
CA GLU A 71 -1.90 8.21 2.93
C GLU A 71 -1.72 8.96 4.27
N SER A 72 -1.43 10.27 4.20
CA SER A 72 -1.28 11.13 5.38
C SER A 72 -2.50 11.22 6.30
N ILE A 73 -3.69 10.88 5.78
CA ILE A 73 -4.92 10.74 6.55
C ILE A 73 -5.09 9.28 6.99
N MET A 74 -4.83 8.32 6.10
CA MET A 74 -5.01 6.89 6.37
C MET A 74 -4.16 6.40 7.54
N ASP A 75 -2.91 6.86 7.65
CA ASP A 75 -1.97 6.49 8.73
C ASP A 75 -2.46 6.85 10.13
N LYS A 76 -3.41 7.79 10.23
CA LYS A 76 -3.98 8.24 11.50
C LYS A 76 -5.20 7.43 11.92
N ILE A 77 -5.74 6.58 11.03
CA ILE A 77 -6.94 5.80 11.28
C ILE A 77 -6.54 4.41 11.77
N PRO A 78 -6.85 4.03 13.03
CA PRO A 78 -6.60 2.66 13.49
C PRO A 78 -7.31 1.62 12.62
N ASN A 79 -6.61 0.54 12.27
CA ASN A 79 -7.06 -0.51 11.34
C ASN A 79 -8.41 -1.16 11.70
N MET A 80 -8.85 -1.07 12.96
CA MET A 80 -10.12 -1.63 13.44
C MET A 80 -11.32 -0.68 13.28
N ILE A 81 -11.11 0.63 13.05
CA ILE A 81 -12.20 1.60 12.99
C ILE A 81 -13.13 1.31 11.81
N ILE A 82 -12.59 1.14 10.61
CA ILE A 82 -13.39 0.88 9.41
C ILE A 82 -14.19 -0.44 9.57
N PRO A 83 -13.57 -1.57 9.97
CA PRO A 83 -14.29 -2.78 10.33
C PRO A 83 -15.40 -2.63 11.36
N ALA A 84 -15.13 -1.90 12.45
CA ALA A 84 -16.12 -1.67 13.49
C ALA A 84 -17.31 -0.86 12.98
N ILE A 85 -17.06 0.19 12.19
CA ILE A 85 -18.11 1.06 11.65
C ILE A 85 -19.05 0.27 10.73
N TYR A 86 -18.53 -0.39 9.69
CA TYR A 86 -19.41 -1.12 8.78
C TYR A 86 -20.10 -2.30 9.48
N THR A 87 -19.44 -2.94 10.46
CA THR A 87 -20.05 -4.04 11.23
C THR A 87 -21.20 -3.53 12.07
N GLY A 88 -21.06 -2.38 12.73
CA GLY A 88 -22.13 -1.74 13.47
C GLY A 88 -23.32 -1.38 12.57
N ILE A 89 -23.06 -0.80 11.39
CA ILE A 89 -24.11 -0.50 10.40
C ILE A 89 -24.83 -1.78 9.96
N ILE A 90 -24.07 -2.83 9.64
CA ILE A 90 -24.64 -4.13 9.26
C ILE A 90 -25.48 -4.71 10.39
N TYR A 91 -25.02 -4.62 11.64
CA TYR A 91 -25.76 -5.12 12.81
C TYR A 91 -27.13 -4.45 12.92
N LEU A 92 -27.19 -3.13 12.71
CA LEU A 92 -28.44 -2.36 12.69
C LEU A 92 -29.33 -2.71 11.49
N ILE A 93 -28.74 -2.93 10.31
CA ILE A 93 -29.47 -3.37 9.12
C ILE A 93 -30.11 -4.73 9.37
N VAL A 94 -29.35 -5.70 9.89
CA VAL A 94 -29.84 -7.05 10.20
C VAL A 94 -30.96 -7.00 11.24
N ASP A 95 -30.82 -6.18 12.27
CA ASP A 95 -31.87 -5.98 13.28
C ASP A 95 -33.17 -5.50 12.62
N LYS A 96 -33.06 -4.50 11.74
CA LYS A 96 -34.20 -3.92 11.04
C LYS A 96 -34.90 -4.91 10.09
N ILE A 97 -34.15 -5.76 9.38
CA ILE A 97 -34.72 -6.63 8.35
C ILE A 97 -35.07 -8.04 8.84
N GLN A 98 -34.33 -8.58 9.80
CA GLN A 98 -34.44 -9.96 10.28
C GLN A 98 -34.52 -10.06 11.83
N GLY A 99 -34.28 -8.99 12.59
CA GLY A 99 -34.15 -9.02 14.05
C GLY A 99 -35.36 -9.62 14.78
N LYS A 100 -36.59 -9.18 14.48
CA LYS A 100 -37.81 -9.74 15.09
C LYS A 100 -37.93 -11.26 14.90
N LEU A 101 -37.60 -11.73 13.70
CA LEU A 101 -37.67 -13.15 13.36
C LEU A 101 -36.57 -13.95 14.04
N LEU A 102 -35.33 -13.43 14.04
CA LEU A 102 -34.19 -14.06 14.69
C LEU A 102 -34.38 -14.13 16.22
N ASN A 103 -34.92 -13.07 16.84
CA ASN A 103 -35.20 -13.05 18.27
C ASN A 103 -36.29 -14.08 18.63
N ASN A 104 -37.37 -14.16 17.85
CA ASN A 104 -38.40 -15.18 18.09
C ASN A 104 -37.85 -16.61 17.90
N HIS A 105 -36.97 -16.82 16.92
CA HIS A 105 -36.30 -18.11 16.71
C HIS A 105 -35.41 -18.49 17.92
N ASP A 106 -34.69 -17.52 18.49
CA ASP A 106 -33.86 -17.69 19.68
C ASP A 106 -34.69 -17.93 20.96
N GLU A 107 -35.77 -17.16 21.16
CA GLU A 107 -36.71 -17.32 22.30
C GLU A 107 -37.35 -18.70 22.34
N ASN A 108 -37.60 -19.30 21.18
CA ASN A 108 -38.13 -20.67 21.07
C ASN A 108 -37.04 -21.76 21.13
N ASN A 109 -35.77 -21.38 21.35
CA ASN A 109 -34.60 -22.28 21.39
C ASN A 109 -34.42 -23.09 20.08
N TYR A 110 -34.73 -22.49 18.94
CA TYR A 110 -34.51 -23.12 17.64
C TYR A 110 -33.05 -23.01 17.20
N PRO A 111 -32.53 -24.01 16.46
CA PRO A 111 -31.09 -24.14 16.24
C PRO A 111 -30.54 -23.15 15.19
N PHE A 112 -29.57 -22.34 15.59
CA PHE A 112 -28.73 -21.58 14.67
C PHE A 112 -27.54 -22.39 14.12
N TYR A 113 -26.99 -21.94 13.00
CA TYR A 113 -25.65 -22.35 12.59
C TYR A 113 -24.59 -21.84 13.58
N SER A 114 -23.52 -22.62 13.72
CA SER A 114 -22.40 -22.25 14.59
C SER A 114 -21.71 -20.95 14.13
N SER A 115 -21.26 -20.15 15.08
CA SER A 115 -20.48 -18.94 14.78
C SER A 115 -19.15 -19.24 14.09
N TRP A 116 -18.57 -20.43 14.29
CA TRP A 116 -17.39 -20.87 13.55
C TRP A 116 -17.63 -21.02 12.06
N ARG A 117 -18.82 -21.49 11.65
CA ARG A 117 -19.19 -21.55 10.24
C ARG A 117 -19.26 -20.16 9.64
N ALA A 118 -19.85 -19.21 10.37
CA ALA A 118 -19.93 -17.82 9.94
C ALA A 118 -18.55 -17.16 9.85
N ALA A 119 -17.67 -17.39 10.83
CA ALA A 119 -16.29 -16.92 10.78
C ALA A 119 -15.52 -17.48 9.57
N GLY A 120 -15.67 -18.77 9.27
CA GLY A 120 -15.08 -19.38 8.07
C GLY A 120 -15.55 -18.74 6.77
N ILE A 121 -16.83 -18.38 6.67
CA ILE A 121 -17.36 -17.62 5.53
C ILE A 121 -16.74 -16.22 5.48
N GLY A 122 -16.57 -15.55 6.63
CA GLY A 122 -15.84 -14.28 6.74
C GLY A 122 -14.42 -14.40 6.20
N VAL A 123 -13.67 -15.45 6.58
CA VAL A 123 -12.31 -15.69 6.06
C VAL A 123 -12.31 -15.91 4.55
N ILE A 124 -13.27 -16.66 4.00
CA ILE A 124 -13.38 -16.85 2.54
C ILE A 124 -13.62 -15.52 1.84
N SER A 125 -14.53 -14.68 2.35
CA SER A 125 -14.76 -13.34 1.79
C SER A 125 -13.52 -12.44 1.91
N LEU A 126 -12.76 -12.54 3.00
CA LEU A 126 -11.49 -11.83 3.15
C LEU A 126 -10.46 -12.28 2.12
N ILE A 127 -10.32 -13.58 1.87
CA ILE A 127 -9.42 -14.11 0.83
C ILE A 127 -9.80 -13.57 -0.55
N ILE A 128 -11.10 -13.52 -0.87
CA ILE A 128 -11.59 -12.94 -2.13
C ILE A 128 -11.21 -11.46 -2.23
N LEU A 129 -11.37 -10.70 -1.14
CA LEU A 129 -10.98 -9.28 -1.10
C LEU A 129 -9.48 -9.08 -1.29
N ILE A 130 -8.65 -9.87 -0.59
CA ILE A 130 -7.19 -9.84 -0.75
C ILE A 130 -6.81 -10.14 -2.20
N ALA A 131 -7.44 -11.13 -2.84
CA ALA A 131 -7.18 -11.45 -4.24
C ALA A 131 -7.54 -10.30 -5.19
N ILE A 132 -8.63 -9.58 -4.93
CA ILE A 132 -9.03 -8.41 -5.73
C ILE A 132 -8.03 -7.26 -5.56
N VAL A 133 -7.63 -6.94 -4.32
CA VAL A 133 -6.65 -5.90 -4.02
C VAL A 133 -5.28 -6.24 -4.63
N PHE A 134 -4.86 -7.50 -4.51
CA PHE A 134 -3.63 -7.95 -5.12
C PHE A 134 -3.69 -7.84 -6.65
N ALA A 135 -4.81 -8.23 -7.27
CA ALA A 135 -4.99 -8.08 -8.71
C ALA A 135 -4.97 -6.61 -9.16
N SER A 136 -5.51 -5.67 -8.37
CA SER A 136 -5.47 -4.25 -8.74
C SER A 136 -4.05 -3.68 -8.78
N ILE A 137 -3.15 -4.14 -7.92
CA ILE A 137 -1.73 -3.69 -7.93
C ILE A 137 -1.05 -3.98 -9.28
N PHE A 138 -1.41 -5.08 -9.95
CA PHE A 138 -0.80 -5.44 -11.24
C PHE A 138 -1.57 -4.94 -12.47
N LEU A 139 -2.84 -4.57 -12.30
CA LEU A 139 -3.73 -4.22 -13.41
C LEU A 139 -3.99 -2.72 -13.55
N ILE A 140 -3.79 -1.95 -12.48
CA ILE A 140 -4.03 -0.51 -12.46
C ILE A 140 -2.66 0.18 -12.51
N PRO A 141 -2.36 0.97 -13.58
CA PRO A 141 -1.14 1.77 -13.64
C PRO A 141 -1.07 2.74 -12.46
N ASP A 142 0.11 2.86 -11.87
CA ASP A 142 0.36 3.78 -10.76
C ASP A 142 1.26 4.92 -11.26
N GLU A 143 0.61 6.02 -11.67
CA GLU A 143 1.28 7.17 -12.28
C GLU A 143 2.39 7.77 -11.39
N VAL A 144 2.23 7.69 -10.07
CA VAL A 144 3.21 8.18 -9.10
C VAL A 144 4.48 7.34 -9.17
N TYR A 145 4.34 6.02 -9.10
CA TYR A 145 5.49 5.10 -9.19
C TYR A 145 6.11 5.09 -10.58
N ASP A 146 5.30 5.10 -11.64
CA ASP A 146 5.80 5.16 -13.02
C ASP A 146 6.65 6.41 -13.26
N THR A 147 6.20 7.57 -12.76
CA THR A 147 6.94 8.84 -12.86
C THR A 147 8.23 8.80 -12.03
N TYR A 148 8.15 8.29 -10.80
CA TYR A 148 9.31 8.16 -9.93
C TYR A 148 10.37 7.22 -10.50
N ASP A 149 9.96 6.06 -11.02
CA ASP A 149 10.84 5.04 -11.58
C ASP A 149 11.56 5.55 -12.83
N ALA A 150 10.88 6.32 -13.70
CA ALA A 150 11.50 6.93 -14.87
C ALA A 150 12.61 7.93 -14.48
N GLU A 151 12.38 8.74 -13.44
CA GLU A 151 13.38 9.67 -12.89
C GLU A 151 14.55 8.90 -12.24
N MET A 152 14.29 7.80 -11.54
CA MET A 152 15.33 6.94 -10.95
C MET A 152 16.15 6.16 -11.98
N GLU A 153 15.56 5.79 -13.11
CA GLU A 153 16.28 5.22 -14.25
C GLU A 153 17.30 6.23 -14.81
N GLN A 154 16.88 7.50 -14.96
CA GLN A 154 17.79 8.56 -15.39
C GLN A 154 18.89 8.84 -14.36
N PHE A 155 18.55 8.81 -13.06
CA PHE A 155 19.53 8.92 -11.97
C PHE A 155 20.61 7.85 -12.09
N THR A 156 20.20 6.59 -12.31
CA THR A 156 21.11 5.43 -12.41
C THR A 156 22.01 5.54 -13.64
N LYS A 157 21.47 5.88 -14.82
CA LYS A 157 22.26 6.12 -16.03
C LYS A 157 23.32 7.21 -15.85
N ASN A 158 22.97 8.26 -15.11
CA ASN A 158 23.89 9.35 -14.80
C ASN A 158 24.99 8.93 -13.83
N GLU A 159 24.65 8.13 -12.82
CA GLU A 159 25.62 7.54 -11.91
C GLU A 159 26.60 6.66 -12.68
N GLU A 160 26.11 5.67 -13.43
CA GLU A 160 26.93 4.73 -14.22
C GLU A 160 27.90 5.49 -15.12
N ALA A 161 27.40 6.44 -15.91
CA ALA A 161 28.23 7.24 -16.80
C ALA A 161 29.27 8.10 -16.08
N SER A 162 28.99 8.54 -14.85
CA SER A 162 29.93 9.34 -14.06
C SER A 162 31.00 8.47 -13.39
N LEU A 163 30.65 7.26 -12.97
CA LEU A 163 31.56 6.37 -12.24
C LEU A 163 32.60 5.68 -13.15
N VAL A 164 32.38 5.64 -14.47
CA VAL A 164 33.40 5.20 -15.45
C VAL A 164 34.74 5.93 -15.27
N PHE A 165 34.72 7.19 -14.79
CA PHE A 165 35.93 7.95 -14.44
C PHE A 165 36.92 7.17 -13.56
N TYR A 166 36.43 6.37 -12.61
CA TYR A 166 37.31 5.63 -11.69
C TYR A 166 38.12 4.54 -12.41
N ASP A 167 37.60 3.99 -13.51
CA ASP A 167 38.32 3.02 -14.33
C ASP A 167 39.48 3.68 -15.09
N HIS A 168 39.31 4.96 -15.44
CA HIS A 168 40.28 5.75 -16.21
C HIS A 168 41.29 6.49 -15.34
N LEU A 169 41.00 6.66 -14.04
CA LEU A 169 41.75 7.50 -13.09
C LEU A 169 43.27 7.24 -13.07
N ASN A 170 43.68 6.00 -13.32
CA ASN A 170 45.10 5.60 -13.30
C ASN A 170 45.69 5.30 -14.69
N THR A 171 44.89 5.40 -15.75
CA THR A 171 45.29 4.99 -17.11
C THR A 171 45.30 6.13 -18.11
N GLU A 172 44.44 7.14 -17.91
CA GLU A 172 44.29 8.28 -18.82
C GLU A 172 45.10 9.49 -18.37
N GLU A 173 45.38 10.41 -19.31
CA GLU A 173 46.09 11.65 -19.03
C GLU A 173 45.22 12.68 -18.29
N ASN A 174 45.86 13.59 -17.53
CA ASN A 174 45.19 14.63 -16.75
C ASN A 174 44.20 15.48 -17.57
N GLU A 175 44.52 15.79 -18.83
CA GLU A 175 43.61 16.56 -19.71
C GLU A 175 42.32 15.78 -20.01
N THR A 176 42.42 14.50 -20.33
CA THR A 176 41.27 13.61 -20.54
C THR A 176 40.42 13.50 -19.27
N LEU A 177 41.06 13.28 -18.12
CA LEU A 177 40.38 13.19 -16.82
C LEU A 177 39.65 14.48 -16.46
N LEU A 178 40.27 15.65 -16.70
CA LEU A 178 39.61 16.94 -16.48
C LEU A 178 38.41 17.13 -17.40
N ASN A 179 38.52 16.73 -18.67
CA ASN A 179 37.42 16.78 -19.63
C ASN A 179 36.25 15.88 -19.20
N GLU A 180 36.51 14.65 -18.72
CA GLU A 180 35.48 13.77 -18.17
C GLU A 180 34.79 14.37 -16.94
N ILE A 181 35.57 14.94 -16.02
CA ILE A 181 35.01 15.57 -14.81
C ILE A 181 34.08 16.73 -15.20
N ASP A 182 34.54 17.62 -16.09
CA ASP A 182 33.82 18.86 -16.41
C ASP A 182 32.61 18.66 -17.32
N ASN A 183 32.71 17.74 -18.29
CA ASN A 183 31.68 17.55 -19.30
C ASN A 183 30.75 16.36 -19.03
N ILE A 184 31.13 15.44 -18.13
CA ILE A 184 30.36 14.24 -17.83
C ILE A 184 29.99 14.19 -16.34
N ALA A 185 30.97 13.99 -15.45
CA ALA A 185 30.67 13.63 -14.06
C ALA A 185 29.99 14.76 -13.27
N ILE A 186 30.57 15.97 -13.25
CA ILE A 186 29.98 17.10 -12.50
C ILE A 186 28.58 17.48 -13.02
N PRO A 187 28.35 17.64 -14.34
CA PRO A 187 27.01 17.90 -14.87
C PRO A 187 25.99 16.84 -14.48
N LYS A 188 26.33 15.55 -14.60
CA LYS A 188 25.43 14.44 -14.27
C LYS A 188 25.09 14.35 -12.79
N TRP A 189 26.04 14.58 -11.89
CA TRP A 189 25.73 14.62 -10.47
C TRP A 189 24.87 15.82 -10.07
N LYS A 190 25.02 16.97 -10.75
CA LYS A 190 24.10 18.11 -10.58
C LYS A 190 22.70 17.77 -11.07
N GLU A 191 22.59 17.11 -12.22
CA GLU A 191 21.31 16.64 -12.73
C GLU A 191 20.66 15.65 -11.75
N ASN A 192 21.41 14.71 -11.18
CA ASN A 192 20.90 13.76 -10.18
C ASN A 192 20.38 14.45 -8.91
N ILE A 193 21.02 15.55 -8.47
CA ILE A 193 20.49 16.37 -7.37
C ILE A 193 19.14 16.99 -7.77
N GLU A 194 19.01 17.51 -8.99
CA GLU A 194 17.75 18.07 -9.49
C GLU A 194 16.66 17.01 -9.70
N ILE A 195 17.03 15.80 -10.14
CA ILE A 195 16.12 14.64 -10.21
C ILE A 195 15.48 14.42 -8.84
N ILE A 196 16.28 14.34 -7.77
CA ILE A 196 15.76 14.12 -6.42
C ILE A 196 14.89 15.29 -5.93
N ASN A 197 15.20 16.53 -6.32
CA ASN A 197 14.34 17.67 -6.00
C ASN A 197 12.97 17.58 -6.71
N ARG A 198 12.96 17.15 -7.99
CA ARG A 198 11.73 16.94 -8.75
C ARG A 198 10.91 15.78 -8.18
N THR A 199 11.53 14.65 -7.87
CA THR A 199 10.80 13.50 -7.32
C THR A 199 10.20 13.81 -5.95
N ASN A 200 10.90 14.55 -5.07
CA ASN A 200 10.33 15.03 -3.81
C ASN A 200 9.15 16.01 -3.98
N SER A 201 8.91 16.52 -5.19
CA SER A 201 7.79 17.41 -5.49
C SER A 201 6.58 16.66 -6.09
N ILE A 202 6.67 15.33 -6.26
CA ILE A 202 5.55 14.49 -6.70
C ILE A 202 4.49 14.47 -5.59
N GLU A 203 3.24 14.76 -5.96
CA GLU A 203 2.10 14.71 -5.05
C GLU A 203 1.83 13.27 -4.61
N ASP A 204 1.48 13.09 -3.33
CA ASP A 204 1.23 11.78 -2.72
C ASP A 204 2.38 10.75 -2.87
N LEU A 205 3.62 11.22 -2.99
CA LEU A 205 4.78 10.33 -2.96
C LEU A 205 4.87 9.61 -1.60
N PRO A 206 4.95 8.26 -1.58
CA PRO A 206 5.06 7.47 -0.35
C PRO A 206 6.21 7.93 0.56
N SER A 207 5.97 7.92 1.86
CA SER A 207 6.93 8.43 2.85
C SER A 207 8.28 7.70 2.84
N GLU A 208 8.26 6.42 2.49
CA GLU A 208 9.40 5.55 2.32
C GLU A 208 10.32 6.04 1.20
N LEU A 209 9.72 6.46 0.07
CA LEU A 209 10.46 7.01 -1.07
C LEU A 209 11.01 8.40 -0.74
N VAL A 210 10.29 9.21 0.05
CA VAL A 210 10.81 10.50 0.55
C VAL A 210 12.04 10.28 1.44
N GLU A 211 12.03 9.29 2.34
CA GLU A 211 13.20 8.95 3.17
C GLU A 211 14.36 8.40 2.34
N GLN A 212 14.06 7.59 1.31
CA GLN A 212 15.07 7.12 0.36
C GLN A 212 15.71 8.28 -0.41
N ASN A 213 14.90 9.21 -0.91
CA ASN A 213 15.35 10.42 -1.60
C ASN A 213 16.30 11.26 -0.74
N LYS A 214 16.09 11.35 0.58
CA LYS A 214 17.05 12.04 1.47
C LYS A 214 18.43 11.39 1.45
N LYS A 215 18.50 10.06 1.45
CA LYS A 215 19.77 9.32 1.36
C LYS A 215 20.41 9.49 -0.01
N LEU A 216 19.63 9.38 -1.09
CA LEU A 216 20.11 9.57 -2.47
C LEU A 216 20.60 11.00 -2.73
N LEU A 217 19.92 12.01 -2.18
CA LEU A 217 20.35 13.41 -2.26
C LEU A 217 21.70 13.61 -1.57
N ARG A 218 21.88 13.02 -0.38
CA ARG A 218 23.15 13.08 0.34
C ARG A 218 24.25 12.39 -0.46
N TYR A 219 23.98 11.21 -0.99
CA TYR A 219 24.90 10.45 -1.83
C TYR A 219 25.35 11.26 -3.06
N ALA A 220 24.41 11.82 -3.82
CA ALA A 220 24.70 12.62 -5.02
C ALA A 220 25.52 13.88 -4.70
N LYS A 221 25.24 14.54 -3.56
CA LYS A 221 26.02 15.71 -3.09
C LYS A 221 27.45 15.33 -2.73
N LEU A 222 27.65 14.22 -2.02
CA LEU A 222 28.99 13.74 -1.67
C LEU A 222 29.78 13.33 -2.91
N ARG A 223 29.14 12.67 -3.89
CA ARG A 223 29.77 12.34 -5.18
C ARG A 223 30.18 13.59 -5.93
N LEU A 224 29.31 14.60 -6.02
CA LEU A 224 29.65 15.89 -6.63
C LEU A 224 30.83 16.57 -5.93
N GLU A 225 30.92 16.49 -4.60
CA GLU A 225 32.05 17.00 -3.82
C GLU A 225 33.35 16.24 -4.15
N ALA A 226 33.31 14.91 -4.18
CA ALA A 226 34.46 14.08 -4.55
C ALA A 226 35.01 14.44 -5.94
N PHE A 227 34.14 14.58 -6.96
CA PHE A 227 34.57 14.97 -8.31
C PHE A 227 35.17 16.37 -8.39
N LYS A 228 34.70 17.32 -7.57
CA LYS A 228 35.33 18.65 -7.46
C LYS A 228 36.71 18.57 -6.79
N LEU A 229 36.89 17.70 -5.80
CA LEU A 229 38.19 17.47 -5.17
C LEU A 229 39.17 16.82 -6.16
N PHE A 230 38.73 15.82 -6.93
CA PHE A 230 39.53 15.24 -8.01
C PHE A 230 39.97 16.30 -9.02
N LYS A 231 39.07 17.17 -9.45
CA LYS A 231 39.41 18.30 -10.34
C LYS A 231 40.54 19.16 -9.76
N ASN A 232 40.44 19.52 -8.48
CA ASN A 232 41.46 20.35 -7.83
C ASN A 232 42.80 19.63 -7.66
N LEU A 233 42.80 18.32 -7.35
CA LEU A 233 44.01 17.50 -7.28
C LEU A 233 44.75 17.52 -8.62
N ILE A 234 44.02 17.33 -9.73
CA ILE A 234 44.59 17.28 -11.07
C ILE A 234 45.08 18.67 -11.53
N ILE A 235 44.30 19.74 -11.32
CA ILE A 235 44.68 21.10 -11.74
C ILE A 235 45.91 21.62 -10.98
N HIS A 236 46.00 21.33 -9.69
CA HIS A 236 47.04 21.88 -8.82
C HIS A 236 48.23 20.94 -8.61
N GLU A 237 48.20 19.74 -9.19
CA GLU A 237 49.23 18.69 -9.04
C GLU A 237 49.70 18.55 -7.58
N THR A 238 48.73 18.46 -6.67
CA THR A 238 48.98 18.53 -5.22
C THR A 238 48.23 17.42 -4.49
N ASP A 239 48.82 16.93 -3.39
CA ASP A 239 48.18 15.95 -2.50
C ASP A 239 47.29 16.59 -1.43
N ASN A 240 47.17 17.92 -1.42
CA ASN A 240 46.52 18.68 -0.34
C ASN A 240 45.02 18.33 -0.14
N TYR A 241 44.36 17.70 -1.13
CA TYR A 241 42.96 17.32 -1.04
C TYR A 241 42.74 15.82 -0.74
N ASN A 242 43.80 15.00 -0.66
CA ASN A 242 43.67 13.55 -0.46
C ASN A 242 43.00 13.19 0.87
N ILE A 243 43.27 13.94 1.94
CA ILE A 243 42.62 13.73 3.24
C ILE A 243 41.12 13.99 3.14
N GLU A 244 40.73 15.08 2.48
CA GLU A 244 39.32 15.44 2.32
C GLU A 244 38.59 14.47 1.40
N LEU A 245 39.23 14.05 0.30
CA LEU A 245 38.68 13.05 -0.61
C LEU A 245 38.44 11.72 0.10
N ASN A 246 39.39 11.25 0.92
CA ASN A 246 39.22 10.04 1.73
C ASN A 246 38.07 10.17 2.73
N ARG A 247 37.90 11.33 3.37
CA ARG A 247 36.75 11.60 4.24
C ARG A 247 35.44 11.46 3.45
N VAL A 248 35.35 12.11 2.29
CA VAL A 248 34.13 12.09 1.45
C VAL A 248 33.82 10.67 0.98
N HIS A 249 34.81 9.89 0.55
CA HIS A 249 34.61 8.48 0.18
C HIS A 249 34.12 7.62 1.35
N ASN A 250 34.68 7.78 2.54
CA ASN A 250 34.18 7.07 3.71
C ASN A 250 32.71 7.45 4.02
N GLU A 251 32.33 8.72 3.86
CA GLU A 251 30.93 9.13 4.03
C GLU A 251 30.01 8.56 2.95
N ILE A 252 30.50 8.45 1.71
CA ILE A 252 29.79 7.77 0.62
C ILE A 252 29.53 6.31 0.98
N ASP A 253 30.54 5.58 1.45
CA ASP A 253 30.41 4.17 1.83
C ASP A 253 29.37 3.98 2.93
N VAL A 254 29.35 4.88 3.93
CA VAL A 254 28.34 4.87 4.99
C VAL A 254 26.93 5.08 4.43
N VAL A 255 26.76 6.01 3.47
CA VAL A 255 25.45 6.24 2.85
C VAL A 255 25.03 5.04 2.02
N ILE A 256 25.93 4.45 1.22
CA ILE A 256 25.66 3.24 0.43
C ILE A 256 25.23 2.08 1.34
N GLN A 257 25.93 1.85 2.45
CA GLN A 257 25.56 0.82 3.42
C GLN A 257 24.18 1.07 4.04
N SER A 258 23.73 2.32 4.13
CA SER A 258 22.40 2.67 4.64
C SER A 258 21.27 2.56 3.61
N LEU A 259 21.60 2.35 2.33
CA LEU A 259 20.64 2.11 1.24
C LEU A 259 20.25 0.63 1.12
N TYR A 260 21.00 -0.29 1.75
CA TYR A 260 20.71 -1.72 1.87
C TYR A 260 20.18 -2.07 3.27
#